data_AF-A0A817RUE3-F1
#
_entry.id   AF-A0A817RUE3-F1
#
_cell.length_a   1.000
_cell.length_b   1.000
_cell.length_c   1.000
_cell.angle_alpha   90.00
_cell.angle_beta   90.00
_cell.angle_gamma   90.00
#
_symmetry.space_group_name_H-M   'P 1'
#
loop_
_entity.id
_entity.type
_entity.pdbx_description
1 polymer ?
#
loop_
_entity_poly.entity_id
_entity_poly.type
_entity_poly.pdbx_seq_one_letter_code
_entity_poly.pdbx_strand_id
1 'polypeptide(L)'
;SAQLIAQYRPRAVIMVVTRSLKTARHMHLYRGCCPVYVVANRNSDYEKEGEPLFKQHHISANQALTMSQWLLDVDARVMDALKLGKARGFVSTGDAVIVVTGWRPGYGTTNTLRIIYSD
;
A
#
# COMPACT_ATOMS: atom_id res chain seq x y z
N SER A 1 -8.96 -2.24 5.59
CA SER A 1 -7.92 -2.31 6.64
C SER A 1 -7.82 -1.01 7.44
N ALA A 2 -7.53 0.14 6.82
CA ALA A 2 -7.29 1.40 7.55
C ALA A 2 -8.45 1.86 8.47
N GLN A 3 -9.71 1.62 8.09
CA GLN A 3 -10.88 1.91 8.94
C GLN A 3 -10.82 1.16 10.28
N LEU A 4 -10.40 -0.11 10.27
CA LEU A 4 -10.26 -0.93 11.46
C LEU A 4 -9.13 -0.39 12.36
N ILE A 5 -8.01 0.02 11.77
CA ILE A 5 -6.91 0.66 12.52
C ILE A 5 -7.39 1.94 13.19
N ALA A 6 -8.16 2.77 12.49
CA ALA A 6 -8.71 4.02 13.04
C ALA A 6 -9.70 3.78 14.20
N GLN A 7 -10.42 2.66 14.22
CA GLN A 7 -11.33 2.27 15.29
C GLN A 7 -10.59 2.11 16.63
N TYR A 8 -9.37 1.60 16.63
CA TYR A 8 -8.51 1.48 17.81
C TYR A 8 -7.87 2.81 18.25
N ARG A 9 -8.18 3.91 17.54
CA ARG A 9 -7.78 5.29 17.90
C ARG A 9 -6.30 5.44 18.26
N PRO A 10 -5.35 4.99 17.42
CA PRO A 10 -3.93 5.23 17.68
C PRO A 10 -3.66 6.73 17.84
N ARG A 11 -2.64 7.05 18.65
CA ARG A 11 -2.14 8.42 18.80
C ARG A 11 -1.35 8.88 17.57
N ALA A 12 -0.73 7.93 16.87
CA ALA A 12 0.01 8.18 15.63
C ALA A 12 -0.91 8.44 14.44
N VAL A 13 -0.39 9.15 13.42
CA VAL A 13 -1.07 9.38 12.14
C VAL A 13 -1.10 8.07 11.34
N ILE A 14 -2.25 7.76 10.74
CA ILE A 14 -2.44 6.59 9.88
C ILE A 14 -2.32 7.05 8.43
N MET A 15 -1.16 6.84 7.81
CA MET A 15 -0.97 7.15 6.38
C MET A 15 -1.61 6.05 5.52
N VAL A 16 -2.69 6.38 4.81
CA VAL A 16 -3.49 5.41 4.06
C VAL A 16 -3.12 5.45 2.59
N VAL A 17 -2.27 4.50 2.18
CA VAL A 17 -1.81 4.41 0.79
C VAL A 17 -2.89 3.76 -0.08
N THR A 18 -3.30 4.45 -1.15
CA THR A 18 -4.33 3.94 -2.07
C THR A 18 -4.14 4.45 -3.50
N ARG A 19 -4.57 3.65 -4.47
CA ARG A 19 -4.65 4.01 -5.91
C ARG A 19 -6.03 4.52 -6.32
N SER A 20 -7.03 4.41 -5.45
CA SER A 20 -8.38 4.88 -5.75
C SER A 20 -8.60 6.25 -5.15
N LEU A 21 -8.88 7.25 -5.99
CA LEU A 21 -9.27 8.60 -5.54
C LEU A 21 -10.55 8.58 -4.71
N LYS A 22 -11.48 7.66 -4.99
CA LYS A 22 -12.71 7.49 -4.22
C LYS A 22 -12.37 7.08 -2.79
N THR A 23 -11.53 6.06 -2.63
CA THR A 23 -11.05 5.60 -1.31
C THR A 23 -10.28 6.71 -0.61
N ALA A 24 -9.35 7.39 -1.29
CA ALA A 24 -8.59 8.50 -0.71
C ALA A 24 -9.51 9.58 -0.13
N ARG A 25 -10.53 10.02 -0.88
CA ARG A 25 -11.52 11.00 -0.39
C ARG A 25 -12.31 10.46 0.81
N HIS A 26 -12.80 9.22 0.72
CA HIS A 26 -13.59 8.58 1.79
C HIS A 26 -12.81 8.42 3.10
N MET A 27 -11.49 8.19 3.03
CA MET A 27 -10.67 7.99 4.23
C MET A 27 -10.59 9.23 5.13
N HIS A 28 -10.86 10.44 4.63
CA HIS A 28 -10.93 11.64 5.48
C HIS A 28 -12.03 11.58 6.55
N LEU A 29 -13.03 10.71 6.39
CA LEU A 29 -14.10 10.51 7.38
C LEU A 29 -13.61 9.80 8.66
N TYR A 30 -12.46 9.13 8.61
CA TYR A 30 -11.94 8.34 9.73
C TYR A 30 -10.84 9.10 10.47
N ARG A 31 -10.96 9.16 11.80
CA ARG A 31 -10.00 9.91 12.64
C ARG A 31 -8.59 9.36 12.48
N GLY A 32 -7.64 10.28 12.28
CA GLY A 32 -6.21 9.97 12.18
C GLY A 32 -5.81 9.39 10.83
N CYS A 33 -6.75 9.10 9.92
CA CYS A 33 -6.44 8.70 8.56
C CYS A 33 -6.02 9.90 7.72
N CYS A 34 -4.82 9.82 7.18
CA CYS A 34 -4.26 10.75 6.22
C CYS A 34 -4.06 10.02 4.89
N PRO A 35 -4.94 10.20 3.90
CA PRO A 35 -4.83 9.48 2.64
C PRO A 35 -3.60 9.92 1.83
N VAL A 36 -2.93 8.94 1.25
CA VAL A 36 -1.79 9.09 0.33
C VAL A 36 -2.21 8.45 -0.98
N TYR A 37 -2.51 9.31 -1.96
CA TYR A 37 -2.85 8.84 -3.30
C TYR A 37 -1.56 8.55 -4.07
N VAL A 38 -1.37 7.29 -4.45
CA VAL A 38 -0.25 6.87 -5.29
C VAL A 38 -0.75 6.69 -6.70
N VAL A 39 -0.22 7.49 -7.62
CA VAL A 39 -0.46 7.32 -9.05
C VAL A 39 0.21 6.01 -9.46
N ALA A 40 -0.58 5.05 -9.91
CA ALA A 40 -0.03 3.87 -10.55
C ALA A 40 0.75 4.31 -11.79
N ASN A 41 2.00 3.87 -11.92
CA ASN A 41 2.66 3.95 -13.23
C ASN A 41 1.77 3.20 -14.23
N ARG A 42 1.51 3.82 -15.38
CA ARG A 42 0.62 3.35 -16.46
C ARG A 42 0.83 1.90 -16.92
N ASN A 43 1.89 1.24 -16.47
CA ASN A 43 2.29 -0.13 -16.80
C ASN A 43 1.90 -1.17 -15.72
N SER A 44 1.27 -0.77 -14.61
CA SER A 44 0.79 -1.72 -13.58
C SER A 44 -0.68 -2.08 -13.85
N ASP A 45 -0.91 -2.93 -14.85
CA ASP A 45 -2.21 -3.41 -15.34
C ASP A 45 -2.94 -4.36 -14.36
N TYR A 46 -2.90 -4.08 -13.05
CA TYR A 46 -3.57 -4.91 -12.03
C TYR A 46 -5.01 -4.46 -11.74
N GLU A 47 -5.55 -3.49 -12.49
CA GLU A 47 -6.95 -3.02 -12.38
C GLU A 47 -7.93 -3.69 -13.36
N LYS A 48 -7.55 -4.80 -14.01
CA LYS A 48 -8.55 -5.61 -14.73
C LYS A 48 -9.36 -6.42 -13.71
N GLU A 49 -10.40 -5.78 -13.17
CA GLU A 49 -11.43 -6.48 -12.39
C GLU A 49 -12.19 -7.46 -13.30
N GLY A 50 -12.20 -8.75 -12.92
CA GLY A 50 -13.22 -9.71 -13.38
C GLY A 50 -12.82 -10.85 -14.31
N GLU A 51 -11.59 -10.95 -14.80
CA GLU A 51 -11.23 -12.05 -15.72
C GLU A 51 -10.70 -13.29 -14.99
N PRO A 52 -11.24 -14.51 -15.26
CA PRO A 52 -10.73 -15.74 -14.69
C PRO A 52 -9.28 -16.00 -15.13
N LEU A 53 -8.49 -16.50 -14.19
CA LEU A 53 -7.09 -16.89 -14.29
C LEU A 53 -6.85 -18.04 -15.30
N PHE A 54 -7.11 -17.84 -16.60
CA PHE A 54 -6.51 -18.67 -17.64
C PHE A 54 -6.57 -18.01 -19.04
N LYS A 55 -5.48 -17.37 -19.45
CA LYS A 55 -5.03 -17.41 -20.85
C LYS A 55 -3.52 -17.18 -20.90
N GLN A 56 -2.82 -18.26 -21.24
CA GLN A 56 -1.38 -18.30 -21.50
C GLN A 56 -1.03 -17.35 -22.65
N HIS A 57 0.02 -16.55 -22.46
CA HIS A 57 0.91 -16.17 -23.55
C HIS A 57 2.35 -16.43 -23.12
N HIS A 58 3.07 -17.07 -24.04
CA HIS A 58 4.37 -17.69 -23.91
C HIS A 58 5.48 -16.68 -23.54
N ILE A 59 6.40 -17.10 -22.64
CA ILE A 59 7.87 -17.13 -22.81
C ILE A 59 8.51 -17.53 -21.46
N SER A 60 9.40 -18.53 -21.55
CA SER A 60 10.54 -18.90 -20.70
C SER A 60 10.85 -18.07 -19.42
N ALA A 61 11.12 -18.79 -18.32
CA ALA A 61 11.78 -18.34 -17.07
C ALA A 61 11.01 -17.48 -16.03
N ASN A 62 9.68 -17.32 -16.14
CA ASN A 62 8.96 -16.28 -15.37
C ASN A 62 7.98 -16.79 -14.29
N GLN A 63 8.34 -17.81 -13.49
CA GLN A 63 7.51 -18.23 -12.35
C GLN A 63 7.96 -17.63 -11.00
N ALA A 64 9.17 -17.08 -10.90
CA ALA A 64 9.66 -16.32 -9.74
C ALA A 64 9.36 -14.79 -9.83
N LEU A 65 8.79 -14.33 -10.94
CA LEU A 65 8.63 -12.91 -11.27
C LEU A 65 7.37 -12.25 -10.68
N THR A 66 6.36 -13.00 -10.27
CA THR A 66 5.08 -12.43 -9.81
C THR A 66 5.10 -12.02 -8.33
N MET A 67 5.74 -12.81 -7.46
CA MET A 67 5.87 -12.45 -6.04
C MET A 67 6.84 -11.28 -5.84
N SER A 68 7.96 -11.28 -6.59
CA SER A 68 8.95 -10.20 -6.55
C SER A 68 8.36 -8.88 -7.02
N GLN A 69 7.61 -8.86 -8.13
CA GLN A 69 6.95 -7.65 -8.63
C GLN A 69 5.92 -7.06 -7.65
N TRP A 70 5.14 -7.91 -6.97
CA TRP A 70 4.21 -7.43 -5.94
C TRP A 70 4.91 -6.79 -4.75
N LEU A 71 5.96 -7.44 -4.23
CA LEU A 71 6.73 -6.91 -3.10
C LEU A 71 7.40 -5.59 -3.46
N LEU A 72 8.00 -5.49 -4.65
CA LEU A 72 8.58 -4.26 -5.16
C LEU A 72 7.54 -3.13 -5.24
N ASP A 73 6.32 -3.43 -5.69
CA ASP A 73 5.23 -2.46 -5.77
C ASP A 73 4.71 -2.02 -4.39
N VAL A 74 4.67 -2.93 -3.43
CA VAL A 74 4.32 -2.61 -2.04
C VAL A 74 5.39 -1.71 -1.42
N ASP A 75 6.67 -2.06 -1.58
CA ASP A 75 7.78 -1.26 -1.04
C ASP A 75 7.85 0.12 -1.70
N ALA A 76 7.63 0.24 -3.01
CA ALA A 76 7.55 1.54 -3.69
C ALA A 76 6.44 2.43 -3.11
N ARG A 77 5.25 1.85 -2.86
CA ARG A 77 4.13 2.55 -2.22
C ARG A 77 4.42 2.99 -0.79
N VAL A 78 5.13 2.17 -0.03
CA VAL A 78 5.58 2.52 1.33
C VAL A 78 6.58 3.67 1.28
N MET A 79 7.53 3.63 0.34
CA MET A 79 8.51 4.70 0.17
C MET A 79 7.87 6.04 -0.20
N ASP A 80 6.88 6.04 -1.09
CA ASP A 80 6.17 7.28 -1.43
C ASP A 80 5.37 7.84 -0.25
N ALA A 81 4.78 6.97 0.56
CA ALA A 81 4.13 7.38 1.80
C ALA A 81 5.11 7.96 2.82
N LEU A 82 6.29 7.35 2.98
CA LEU A 82 7.35 7.85 3.85
C LEU A 82 7.85 9.22 3.39
N LYS A 83 8.10 9.42 2.09
CA LYS A 83 8.50 10.73 1.53
C LYS A 83 7.47 11.80 1.85
N LEU A 84 6.19 11.51 1.65
CA LEU A 84 5.11 12.45 1.98
C LEU A 84 5.01 12.67 3.49
N GLY A 85 5.17 11.62 4.29
CA GLY A 85 5.19 11.69 5.76
C GLY A 85 6.29 12.60 6.28
N LYS A 86 7.51 12.48 5.73
CA LYS A 86 8.64 13.37 6.02
C LYS A 86 8.36 14.80 5.59
N ALA A 87 7.87 15.01 4.37
CA ALA A 87 7.55 16.35 3.87
C ALA A 87 6.45 17.05 4.69
N ARG A 88 5.53 16.28 5.30
CA ARG A 88 4.48 16.78 6.20
C ARG A 88 4.92 16.88 7.66
N GLY A 89 6.13 16.45 8.01
CA GLY A 89 6.64 16.44 9.38
C GLY A 89 6.00 15.38 10.29
N PHE A 90 5.40 14.32 9.73
CA PHE A 90 4.83 13.22 10.51
C PHE A 90 5.87 12.20 10.97
N VAL A 91 6.97 12.09 10.24
CA VAL A 91 8.04 11.10 10.45
C VAL A 91 9.38 11.81 10.24
N SER A 92 10.32 11.60 11.14
CA SER A 92 11.72 12.05 11.01
C SER A 92 12.64 10.87 10.67
N THR A 93 13.87 11.17 10.24
CA THR A 93 14.89 10.12 10.06
C THR A 93 15.21 9.46 11.40
N GLY A 94 15.24 8.12 11.42
CA GLY A 94 15.39 7.29 12.62
C GLY A 94 14.08 6.84 13.28
N ASP A 95 12.93 7.42 12.91
CA ASP A 95 11.65 7.05 13.52
C ASP A 95 11.17 5.67 13.07
N ALA A 96 10.56 4.92 14.00
CA ALA A 96 9.93 3.65 13.71
C ALA A 96 8.54 3.85 13.08
N VAL A 97 8.30 3.17 11.96
CA VAL A 97 7.04 3.19 11.21
C VAL A 97 6.46 1.78 11.12
N ILE A 98 5.16 1.67 11.40
CA ILE A 98 4.42 0.41 11.29
C ILE A 98 3.77 0.34 9.91
N VAL A 99 4.13 -0.66 9.13
CA VAL A 99 3.59 -0.95 7.80
C VAL A 99 2.63 -2.13 7.91
N VAL A 100 1.40 -1.93 7.42
CA VAL A 100 0.34 -2.95 7.43
C VAL A 100 -0.07 -3.26 6.00
N THR A 101 0.18 -4.49 5.56
CA THR A 101 0.02 -4.95 4.17
C THR A 101 -0.55 -6.38 4.10
N GLY A 102 -0.82 -6.87 2.89
CA GLY A 102 -1.24 -8.25 2.65
C GLY A 102 -0.14 -9.06 1.97
N TRP A 103 -0.08 -10.35 2.27
CA TRP A 103 0.91 -11.28 1.72
C TRP A 103 0.77 -11.56 0.21
N ARG A 104 -0.38 -11.21 -0.38
CA ARG A 104 -0.67 -11.37 -1.81
C ARG A 104 -1.55 -10.22 -2.33
N PRO A 105 -1.53 -9.94 -3.65
CA PRO A 105 -2.45 -8.97 -4.24
C PRO A 105 -3.92 -9.37 -4.04
N GLY A 106 -4.79 -8.36 -4.00
CA GLY A 106 -6.24 -8.52 -3.83
C GLY A 106 -6.80 -7.79 -2.61
N TYR A 107 -8.12 -7.72 -2.55
CA TYR A 107 -8.85 -7.08 -1.46
C TYR A 107 -8.94 -8.00 -0.24
N GLY A 108 -8.95 -7.42 0.96
CA GLY A 108 -9.20 -8.15 2.21
C GLY A 108 -8.06 -9.07 2.69
N THR A 109 -6.90 -9.06 2.03
CA THR A 109 -5.77 -9.96 2.35
C THR A 109 -4.79 -9.40 3.39
N THR A 110 -5.15 -8.31 4.09
CA THR A 110 -4.28 -7.64 5.06
C THR A 110 -4.00 -8.53 6.27
N ASN A 111 -2.78 -9.09 6.35
CA ASN A 111 -2.37 -10.02 7.39
C ASN A 111 -0.90 -9.86 7.81
N THR A 112 -0.18 -8.88 7.25
CA THR A 112 1.23 -8.67 7.52
C THR A 112 1.43 -7.32 8.18
N LEU A 113 2.15 -7.31 9.30
CA LEU A 113 2.61 -6.12 9.98
C LEU A 113 4.14 -6.15 10.02
N ARG A 114 4.76 -5.04 9.63
CA ARG A 114 6.23 -4.85 9.65
C ARG A 114 6.53 -3.56 10.41
N ILE A 115 7.62 -3.57 11.18
CA ILE A 115 8.22 -2.35 11.73
C ILE A 115 9.43 -2.04 10.87
N ILE A 116 9.48 -0.83 10.32
CA ILE A 116 10.62 -0.33 9.54
C ILE A 116 11.12 0.96 10.19
N TYR A 117 12.39 1.27 10.00
CA TYR A 117 12.94 2.56 10.40
C TYR A 117 13.01 3.46 9.18
N SER A 118 12.66 4.73 9.38
CA SER A 118 12.70 5.73 8.33
C SER A 118 14.13 6.23 8.15
N ASP A 119 14.80 5.86 7.06
CA ASP A 119 16.12 6.40 6.67
C ASP A 119 15.99 7.80 6.06
#